data_AF-A0A1F8PZM4-F1
#
_entry.id   AF-A0A1F8PZM4-F1
#
_cell.length_a   1.000
_cell.length_b   1.000
_cell.length_c   1.000
_cell.angle_alpha   90.00
_cell.angle_beta   90.00
_cell.angle_gamma   90.00
#
_symmetry.space_group_name_H-M   'P 1'
#
loop_
_entity.id
_entity.type
_entity.pdbx_description
1 polymer ?
#
loop_
_entity_poly.entity_id
_entity_poly.type
_entity_poly.pdbx_seq_one_letter_code
_entity_poly.pdbx_strand_id
1 'polypeptide(L)'
;MSRFIPAAERIRRAHKLILKARDLPVPAEFGKYNLTYIAEVKDLLQQARDLVKFIPYTPTATDEMKAEVKQIFEDADLANQELLH
;
A
#
# COMPACT_ATOMS: atom_id res chain seq x y z
N MET A 1 1.16 -23.85 11.26
CA MET A 1 -0.11 -23.13 11.38
C MET A 1 0.12 -21.68 11.01
N SER A 2 -0.40 -21.24 9.87
CA SER A 2 -0.22 -19.85 9.41
C SER A 2 -1.03 -18.91 10.30
N ARG A 3 -0.36 -17.97 10.97
CA ARG A 3 -0.99 -16.99 11.85
C ARG A 3 -2.08 -16.24 11.07
N PHE A 4 -3.33 -16.36 11.52
CA PHE A 4 -4.44 -15.60 10.98
C PHE A 4 -4.19 -14.13 11.28
N ILE A 5 -3.81 -13.34 10.27
CA ILE A 5 -3.59 -11.90 10.45
C ILE A 5 -4.97 -11.24 10.50
N PRO A 6 -5.36 -10.58 11.61
CA PRO A 6 -6.61 -9.86 11.72
C PRO A 6 -6.70 -8.73 10.69
N ALA A 7 -7.92 -8.37 10.27
CA ALA A 7 -8.11 -7.32 9.28
C ALA A 7 -7.53 -5.96 9.73
N ALA A 8 -7.66 -5.60 11.01
CA ALA A 8 -7.03 -4.41 11.59
C ALA A 8 -5.49 -4.42 11.49
N GLU A 9 -4.87 -5.61 11.50
CA GLU A 9 -3.43 -5.73 11.34
C GLU A 9 -3.01 -5.67 9.86
N ARG A 10 -3.87 -6.15 8.94
CA ARG A 10 -3.66 -5.95 7.49
C ARG A 10 -3.70 -4.48 7.11
N ILE A 11 -4.64 -3.72 7.66
CA ILE A 11 -4.76 -2.26 7.48
C ILE A 11 -3.49 -1.56 7.97
N ARG A 12 -3.04 -1.87 9.19
CA ARG A 12 -1.77 -1.33 9.72
C ARG A 12 -0.56 -1.67 8.86
N ARG A 13 -0.50 -2.87 8.29
CA ARG A 13 0.59 -3.26 7.37
C ARG A 13 0.52 -2.50 6.05
N ALA A 14 -0.67 -2.30 5.50
CA ALA A 14 -0.84 -1.52 4.27
C ALA A 14 -0.38 -0.07 4.45
N HIS A 15 -0.73 0.60 5.56
CA HIS A 15 -0.19 1.92 5.87
C HIS A 15 1.34 1.94 5.95
N LYS A 16 1.94 0.92 6.60
CA LYS A 16 3.40 0.81 6.67
C LYS A 16 4.05 0.63 5.29
N LEU A 17 3.43 -0.10 4.39
CA LEU A 17 3.95 -0.29 3.02
C LEU A 17 3.88 1.02 2.21
N ILE A 18 2.80 1.79 2.34
CA ILE A 18 2.67 3.10 1.70
C ILE A 18 3.72 4.08 2.25
N LEU A 19 3.90 4.13 3.58
CA LEU A 19 4.96 4.94 4.19
C LEU A 19 6.35 4.52 3.72
N LYS A 20 6.60 3.21 3.61
CA LYS A 20 7.87 2.69 3.10
C LYS A 20 8.11 3.09 1.64
N ALA A 21 7.07 3.15 0.82
CA ALA A 21 7.18 3.63 -0.56
C ALA A 21 7.54 5.12 -0.60
N ARG A 22 7.01 5.94 0.32
CA ARG A 22 7.35 7.38 0.45
C ARG A 22 8.75 7.63 1.00
N ASP A 23 9.20 6.80 1.93
CA ASP A 23 10.53 6.89 2.56
C ASP A 23 11.65 6.29 1.68
N LEU A 24 11.29 5.69 0.54
CA LEU A 24 12.23 5.04 -0.34
C LEU A 24 13.13 6.10 -1.00
N PRO A 25 14.45 6.09 -0.75
CA PRO A 25 15.34 7.12 -1.25
C PRO A 25 15.43 7.01 -2.78
N VAL A 26 15.29 8.15 -3.47
CA VAL A 26 15.46 8.20 -4.92
C VAL A 26 16.93 7.89 -5.25
N PRO A 27 17.22 6.83 -6.02
CA PRO A 27 18.60 6.45 -6.32
C PRO A 27 19.34 7.54 -7.11
N ALA A 28 20.60 7.77 -6.75
CA ALA A 28 21.44 8.80 -7.38
C ALA A 28 21.75 8.51 -8.86
N GLU A 29 21.72 7.23 -9.27
CA GLU A 29 21.84 6.83 -10.67
C GLU A 29 20.46 6.76 -11.34
N PHE A 30 20.28 7.55 -12.41
CA PHE A 30 19.03 7.72 -13.18
C PHE A 30 17.85 8.37 -12.43
N GLY A 31 17.98 8.69 -11.14
CA GLY A 31 16.98 9.46 -10.39
C GLY A 31 15.58 8.87 -10.47
N LYS A 32 14.60 9.71 -10.83
CA LYS A 32 13.18 9.32 -11.02
C LYS A 32 12.94 8.38 -12.22
N TYR A 33 13.92 8.17 -13.09
CA TYR A 33 13.81 7.29 -14.27
C TYR A 33 14.40 5.90 -14.03
N ASN A 34 14.89 5.64 -12.82
CA ASN A 34 15.39 4.32 -12.48
C ASN A 34 14.23 3.33 -12.46
N LEU A 35 14.17 2.44 -13.47
CA LEU A 35 13.10 1.45 -13.61
C LEU A 35 12.97 0.55 -12.37
N THR A 36 14.07 0.30 -11.66
CA THR A 36 14.07 -0.46 -10.41
C THR A 36 13.34 0.30 -9.30
N TYR A 37 13.59 1.60 -9.15
CA TYR A 37 12.87 2.44 -8.18
C TYR A 37 11.37 2.48 -8.46
N ILE A 38 11.01 2.70 -9.73
CA ILE A 38 9.61 2.71 -10.18
C ILE A 38 8.95 1.35 -9.89
N ALA A 39 9.65 0.24 -10.16
CA ALA A 39 9.15 -1.10 -9.92
C ALA A 39 8.96 -1.37 -8.42
N GLU A 40 9.91 -0.97 -7.57
CA GLU A 40 9.82 -1.14 -6.11
C GLU A 40 8.67 -0.33 -5.51
N VAL A 41 8.51 0.94 -5.90
CA VAL A 41 7.41 1.79 -5.45
C VAL A 41 6.07 1.18 -5.87
N LYS A 42 5.92 0.78 -7.15
CA LYS A 42 4.70 0.14 -7.63
C LYS A 42 4.41 -1.19 -6.93
N ASP A 43 5.44 -1.99 -6.68
CA ASP A 43 5.29 -3.27 -5.98
C ASP A 43 4.84 -3.08 -4.54
N LEU A 44 5.41 -2.12 -3.80
CA LEU A 44 4.99 -1.79 -2.43
C LEU A 44 3.54 -1.29 -2.37
N LEU A 45 3.14 -0.44 -3.30
CA LEU A 45 1.76 0.06 -3.39
C LEU A 45 0.78 -1.07 -3.77
N GLN A 46 1.18 -1.96 -4.69
CA GLN A 46 0.38 -3.12 -5.07
C GLN A 46 0.21 -4.10 -3.91
N GLN A 47 1.27 -4.39 -3.16
CA GLN A 47 1.22 -5.21 -1.95
C GLN A 47 0.29 -4.61 -0.89
N ALA A 48 0.32 -3.28 -0.70
CA ALA A 48 -0.58 -2.59 0.23
C ALA A 48 -2.04 -2.79 -0.17
N ARG A 49 -2.37 -2.64 -1.46
CA ARG A 49 -3.71 -2.88 -2.02
C ARG A 49 -4.16 -4.32 -1.89
N ASP A 50 -3.27 -5.27 -2.17
CA ASP A 50 -3.58 -6.70 -2.10
C ASP A 50 -3.88 -7.19 -0.68
N LEU A 51 -3.31 -6.52 0.34
CA LEU A 51 -3.61 -6.79 1.75
C LEU A 51 -5.02 -6.34 2.16
N VAL A 52 -5.50 -5.23 1.59
CA VAL A 52 -6.76 -4.60 2.00
C VAL A 52 -7.94 -4.92 1.08
N LYS A 53 -7.70 -5.30 -0.18
CA LYS A 53 -8.76 -5.58 -1.16
C LYS A 53 -9.75 -6.66 -0.73
N PHE A 54 -9.30 -7.62 0.10
CA PHE A 54 -10.14 -8.71 0.58
C PHE A 54 -10.93 -8.37 1.85
N ILE A 55 -10.60 -7.28 2.54
CA ILE A 55 -11.25 -6.90 3.80
C ILE A 55 -12.75 -6.63 3.59
N PRO A 56 -13.20 -5.85 2.59
CA PRO A 56 -14.62 -5.58 2.36
C PRO A 56 -15.46 -6.83 2.05
N TYR A 57 -14.84 -7.90 1.56
CA TYR A 57 -15.51 -9.16 1.22
C TYR A 57 -15.60 -10.13 2.41
N THR A 58 -15.10 -9.75 3.59
CA THR A 58 -15.24 -10.58 4.79
C THR A 58 -16.56 -10.28 5.51
N PRO A 59 -17.23 -11.31 6.06
CA PRO A 59 -18.49 -11.12 6.80
C PRO A 59 -18.32 -10.31 8.09
N THR A 60 -17.08 -10.11 8.54
CA THR A 60 -16.72 -9.31 9.72
C THR A 60 -16.42 -7.84 9.38
N ALA A 61 -16.53 -7.43 8.12
CA ALA A 61 -16.18 -6.08 7.68
C ALA A 61 -17.23 -5.07 8.12
N THR A 62 -16.88 -4.22 9.08
CA THR A 62 -17.70 -3.07 9.46
C THR A 62 -17.57 -1.97 8.40
N ASP A 63 -18.50 -1.02 8.39
CA ASP A 63 -18.45 0.10 7.45
C ASP A 63 -17.24 1.02 7.69
N GLU A 64 -16.77 1.11 8.94
CA GLU A 64 -15.51 1.79 9.30
C GLU A 64 -14.31 1.17 8.57
N MET A 65 -14.21 -0.16 8.56
CA MET A 65 -13.11 -0.86 7.89
C MET A 65 -13.16 -0.67 6.36
N LYS A 66 -14.35 -0.59 5.76
CA LYS A 66 -14.49 -0.30 4.33
C LYS A 66 -14.04 1.14 4.02
N ALA A 67 -14.33 2.08 4.91
CA ALA A 67 -13.86 3.46 4.78
C ALA A 67 -12.33 3.54 4.89
N GLU A 68 -11.72 2.86 5.86
CA GLU A 68 -10.26 2.77 6.00
C GLU A 68 -9.60 2.14 4.78
N VAL A 69 -10.16 1.05 4.26
CA VAL A 69 -9.68 0.41 3.02
C VAL A 69 -9.72 1.38 1.85
N LYS A 70 -10.79 2.17 1.72
CA LYS A 70 -10.93 3.18 0.66
C LYS A 70 -9.87 4.28 0.80
N GLN A 71 -9.63 4.79 2.01
CA GLN A 71 -8.57 5.76 2.27
C GLN A 71 -7.19 5.22 1.88
N ILE A 72 -6.90 3.94 2.17
CA ILE A 72 -5.64 3.30 1.77
C ILE A 72 -5.49 3.24 0.25
N PHE A 73 -6.56 3.01 -0.49
CA PHE A 73 -6.52 3.04 -1.96
C PHE A 73 -6.20 4.46 -2.48
N GLU A 74 -6.88 5.47 -1.93
CA GLU A 74 -6.66 6.89 -2.27
C GLU A 74 -5.22 7.34 -1.93
N ASP A 75 -4.73 7.00 -0.74
CA ASP A 75 -3.35 7.29 -0.30
C ASP A 75 -2.32 6.62 -1.22
N ALA A 76 -2.58 5.38 -1.64
CA ALA A 76 -1.71 4.66 -2.57
C ALA A 76 -1.71 5.30 -3.96
N ASP A 77 -2.86 5.79 -4.46
CA ASP A 77 -2.93 6.51 -5.73
C ASP A 77 -2.20 7.85 -5.66
N LEU A 78 -2.37 8.60 -4.56
CA LEU A 78 -1.64 9.85 -4.33
C LEU A 78 -0.12 9.61 -4.26
N ALA A 79 0.32 8.60 -3.50
CA ALA A 79 1.74 8.25 -3.43
C ALA A 79 2.29 7.83 -4.80
N ASN A 80 1.50 7.12 -5.62
CA ASN A 80 1.89 6.77 -6.97
C ASN A 80 2.05 8.01 -7.87
N GLN A 81 1.16 8.99 -7.74
CA GLN A 81 1.26 10.26 -8.48
C GLN A 81 2.45 11.10 -8.01
N GLU A 82 2.65 11.26 -6.71
CA GLU A 82 3.74 12.08 -6.15
C GLU A 82 5.14 11.51 -6.47
N LEU A 83 5.27 10.18 -6.49
CA LEU A 83 6.57 9.52 -6.65
C LEU A 83 6.92 9.25 -8.12
N LEU A 84 5.92 8.99 -8.98
CA LEU A 84 6.15 8.48 -10.35
C LEU A 84 5.66 9.41 -11.48
N HIS A 85 4.85 10.42 -11.19
CA HIS A 85 4.37 11.42 -12.16
C HIS A 85 4.91 12.82 -11.86
#